data_AF-A0A812ZGM6-F1
#
_entry.id   AF-A0A812ZGM6-F1
#
_cell.length_a   1.000
_cell.length_b   1.000
_cell.length_c   1.000
_cell.angle_alpha   90.00
_cell.angle_beta   90.00
_cell.angle_gamma   90.00
#
_symmetry.space_group_name_H-M   'P 1'
#
loop_
_entity.id
_entity.type
_entity.pdbx_description
1 polymer ?
#
loop_
_entity_poly.entity_id
_entity_poly.type
_entity_poly.pdbx_seq_one_letter_code
_entity_poly.pdbx_strand_id
1 'polypeptide(L)'
;MQLLRLCTLPYYYEHSGVAAFTHNVLRKTSREVRATWNVSWMGLASLFCLHCLTCAWFGVGSQMGGWTEDAQLARRNCTALQALSRLPPARITENMELQTQAERLLAVLSTALAVLFASIFTSVVTNDISDLRRLKRIKKEAEDKLCDFLEAHPVPQSLEQQLSSYARRHMSRVAPPGKEELAGSLPHFLYEELCREAFTPVVSGHSLLHSLCSKYTAFQRELCVRCFVEWHIMAQETLFLPGGQCESLLFVVRGVITYSK
;
A
#
# COMPACT_ATOMS: atom_id res chain seq x y z
N MET A 1 -18.63 30.48 -11.59
CA MET A 1 -17.20 30.82 -11.34
C MET A 1 -16.41 29.78 -10.53
N GLN A 2 -17.01 28.95 -9.66
CA GLN A 2 -16.24 27.96 -8.87
C GLN A 2 -15.71 26.75 -9.68
N LEU A 3 -16.37 26.37 -10.78
CA LEU A 3 -15.93 25.25 -11.64
C LEU A 3 -14.59 25.51 -12.35
N LEU A 4 -14.28 26.77 -12.70
CA LEU A 4 -12.99 27.15 -13.30
C LEU A 4 -11.80 26.95 -12.34
N ARG A 5 -12.04 26.98 -11.02
CA ARG A 5 -11.01 26.71 -10.00
C ARG A 5 -10.73 25.20 -9.82
N LEU A 6 -11.65 24.34 -10.24
CA LEU A 6 -11.41 22.89 -10.26
C LEU A 6 -10.47 22.48 -11.40
N CYS A 7 -10.46 23.22 -12.50
CA CYS A 7 -9.53 22.97 -13.62
C CYS A 7 -8.07 23.28 -13.28
N THR A 8 -7.80 24.14 -12.29
CA THR A 8 -6.42 24.46 -11.85
C THR A 8 -5.85 23.46 -10.84
N LEU A 9 -6.68 22.56 -10.32
CA LEU A 9 -6.32 21.62 -9.25
C LEU A 9 -5.22 20.61 -9.65
N PRO A 10 -5.19 20.05 -10.88
CA PRO A 10 -4.10 19.18 -11.33
C PRO A 10 -2.74 19.89 -11.34
N TYR A 11 -2.71 21.15 -11.78
CA TYR A 11 -1.49 21.96 -11.82
C TYR A 11 -0.91 22.19 -10.42
N TYR A 12 -1.77 22.52 -9.44
CA TYR A 12 -1.36 22.64 -8.04
C TYR A 12 -0.91 21.30 -7.43
N TYR A 13 -1.54 20.19 -7.81
CA TYR A 13 -1.15 18.87 -7.32
C TYR A 13 0.26 18.49 -7.78
N GLU A 14 0.61 18.80 -9.03
CA GLU A 14 1.93 18.51 -9.60
C GLU A 14 3.04 19.40 -8.99
N HIS A 15 2.76 20.69 -8.76
CA HIS A 15 3.77 21.63 -8.24
C HIS A 15 3.92 21.66 -6.72
N SER A 16 2.93 21.18 -5.96
CA SER A 16 2.96 21.24 -4.49
C SER A 16 3.93 20.24 -3.84
N GLY A 17 4.55 19.34 -4.62
CA GLY A 17 5.39 18.26 -4.08
C GLY A 17 4.60 17.19 -3.30
N VAL A 18 3.27 17.33 -3.23
CA VAL A 18 2.39 16.40 -2.52
C VAL A 18 2.47 15.02 -3.15
N ALA A 19 2.60 14.91 -4.48
CA ALA A 19 2.79 13.62 -5.15
C ALA A 19 4.06 12.88 -4.71
N ALA A 20 5.19 13.59 -4.57
CA ALA A 20 6.44 12.99 -4.12
C ALA A 20 6.38 12.62 -2.63
N PHE A 21 5.73 13.45 -1.81
CA PHE A 21 5.50 13.17 -0.40
C PHE A 21 4.58 11.97 -0.20
N THR A 22 3.42 11.94 -0.87
CA THR A 22 2.47 10.81 -0.78
C THR A 22 3.12 9.54 -1.27
N HIS A 23 3.88 9.56 -2.37
CA HIS A 23 4.60 8.39 -2.87
C HIS A 23 5.64 7.85 -1.86
N ASN A 24 6.43 8.73 -1.25
CA ASN A 24 7.42 8.32 -0.24
C ASN A 24 6.76 7.81 1.05
N VAL A 25 5.65 8.40 1.47
CA VAL A 25 4.85 7.94 2.61
C VAL A 25 4.21 6.58 2.27
N LEU A 26 3.57 6.44 1.11
CA LEU A 26 2.94 5.21 0.61
C LEU A 26 3.92 4.04 0.41
N ARG A 27 5.19 4.35 0.13
CA ARG A 27 6.27 3.37 0.03
C ARG A 27 6.75 2.87 1.40
N LYS A 28 6.67 3.72 2.43
CA LYS A 28 7.06 3.36 3.81
C LYS A 28 5.91 2.81 4.65
N THR A 29 4.67 3.12 4.31
CA THR A 29 3.50 2.66 5.07
C THR A 29 3.14 1.22 4.74
N SER A 30 2.69 0.49 5.77
CA SER A 30 2.17 -0.88 5.64
C SER A 30 1.10 -0.95 4.55
N ARG A 31 0.99 -2.08 3.84
CA ARG A 31 -0.08 -2.34 2.86
C ARG A 31 -1.48 -2.09 3.44
N GLU A 32 -1.65 -2.36 4.73
CA GLU A 32 -2.90 -2.09 5.46
C GLU A 32 -3.24 -0.60 5.48
N VAL A 33 -2.24 0.25 5.72
CA VAL A 33 -2.41 1.71 5.71
C VAL A 33 -2.71 2.22 4.31
N ARG A 34 -2.13 1.61 3.27
CA ARG A 34 -2.46 1.94 1.87
C ARG A 34 -3.91 1.60 1.56
N ALA A 35 -4.38 0.41 1.95
CA ALA A 35 -5.77 0.00 1.73
C ALA A 35 -6.74 0.94 2.47
N THR A 36 -6.50 1.23 3.76
CA THR A 36 -7.37 2.16 4.51
C THR A 36 -7.33 3.57 3.94
N TRP A 37 -6.17 4.03 3.47
CA TRP A 37 -6.05 5.32 2.79
C TRP A 37 -6.84 5.36 1.48
N ASN A 38 -6.70 4.34 0.63
CA ASN A 38 -7.44 4.23 -0.63
C ASN A 38 -8.95 4.25 -0.39
N VAL A 39 -9.44 3.42 0.55
CA VAL A 39 -10.85 3.38 0.92
C VAL A 39 -11.34 4.74 1.45
N SER A 40 -10.54 5.39 2.30
CA SER A 40 -10.88 6.70 2.85
C SER A 40 -10.94 7.78 1.76
N TRP A 41 -9.95 7.81 0.88
CA TRP A 41 -9.90 8.76 -0.23
C TRP A 41 -11.06 8.55 -1.21
N MET A 42 -11.36 7.30 -1.57
CA MET A 42 -12.52 6.98 -2.41
C MET A 42 -13.83 7.36 -1.72
N GLY A 43 -13.95 7.14 -0.42
CA GLY A 43 -15.11 7.59 0.37
C GLY A 43 -15.28 9.10 0.34
N LEU A 44 -14.20 9.86 0.53
CA LEU A 44 -14.22 11.33 0.43
C LEU A 44 -14.59 11.80 -0.98
N ALA A 45 -14.01 11.19 -2.02
CA ALA A 45 -14.36 11.47 -3.41
C ALA A 45 -15.84 11.18 -3.68
N SER A 46 -16.38 10.07 -3.15
CA SER A 46 -17.80 9.73 -3.23
C SER A 46 -18.68 10.80 -2.60
N LEU A 47 -18.35 11.24 -1.38
CA LEU A 47 -19.10 12.26 -0.66
C LEU A 47 -19.09 13.60 -1.40
N PHE A 48 -17.94 13.97 -1.99
CA PHE A 48 -17.81 15.16 -2.81
C PHE A 48 -18.67 15.06 -4.08
N CYS A 49 -18.58 13.95 -4.83
CA CYS A 49 -19.42 13.71 -6.00
C CYS A 49 -20.92 13.76 -5.65
N LEU A 50 -21.31 13.16 -4.54
CA LEU A 50 -22.67 13.16 -4.03
C LEU A 50 -23.16 14.58 -3.72
N HIS A 51 -22.31 15.40 -3.09
CA HIS A 51 -22.60 16.81 -2.85
C HIS A 51 -22.79 17.60 -4.16
N CYS A 52 -21.88 17.44 -5.13
CA CYS A 52 -22.00 18.09 -6.44
C CYS A 52 -23.28 17.69 -7.17
N LEU A 53 -23.63 16.39 -7.16
CA LEU A 53 -24.88 15.88 -7.74
C LEU A 53 -26.10 16.48 -7.04
N THR A 54 -26.08 16.55 -5.70
CA THR A 54 -27.17 17.13 -4.92
C THR A 54 -27.36 18.62 -5.22
N CYS A 55 -26.27 19.38 -5.35
CA CYS A 55 -26.29 20.79 -5.72
C CYS A 55 -26.79 21.00 -7.15
N ALA A 56 -26.35 20.17 -8.10
CA ALA A 56 -26.84 20.20 -9.48
C ALA A 56 -28.34 19.87 -9.54
N TRP A 57 -28.78 18.87 -8.77
CA TRP A 57 -30.18 18.46 -8.66
C TRP A 57 -31.07 19.58 -8.13
N PHE A 58 -30.63 20.26 -7.07
CA PHE A 58 -31.31 21.42 -6.53
C PHE A 58 -31.35 22.58 -7.55
N GLY A 59 -30.25 22.85 -8.24
CA GLY A 59 -30.17 23.90 -9.26
C GLY A 59 -31.14 23.68 -10.43
N VAL A 60 -31.26 22.44 -10.92
CA VAL A 60 -32.23 22.09 -11.97
C VAL A 60 -33.66 22.16 -11.46
N GLY A 61 -33.93 21.66 -10.25
CA GLY A 61 -35.26 21.69 -9.65
C GLY A 61 -35.78 23.08 -9.28
N SER A 62 -34.90 24.08 -9.20
CA SER A 62 -35.24 25.49 -8.90
C SER A 62 -35.71 26.29 -10.11
N GLN A 63 -35.75 25.69 -11.31
CA GLN A 63 -36.31 26.32 -12.50
C GLN A 63 -37.85 26.34 -12.43
N MET A 64 -38.51 27.22 -13.18
CA MET A 64 -39.98 27.31 -13.21
C MET A 64 -40.60 25.97 -13.63
N GLY A 65 -41.57 25.49 -12.86
CA GLY A 65 -42.18 24.16 -13.04
C GLY A 65 -41.29 23.00 -12.57
N GLY A 66 -40.22 23.27 -11.83
CA GLY A 66 -39.36 22.25 -11.25
C GLY A 66 -39.89 21.71 -9.92
N TRP A 67 -39.38 20.56 -9.49
CA TRP A 67 -39.85 19.85 -8.30
C TRP A 67 -39.78 20.67 -6.99
N THR A 68 -39.01 21.76 -6.95
CA THR A 68 -38.88 22.60 -5.75
C THR A 68 -40.07 23.55 -5.55
N GLU A 69 -40.82 23.89 -6.60
CA GLU A 69 -42.00 24.76 -6.51
C GLU A 69 -43.14 24.04 -5.78
N ASP A 70 -43.38 22.77 -6.11
CA ASP A 70 -44.35 21.90 -5.42
C ASP A 70 -43.98 21.67 -3.94
N ALA A 71 -42.68 21.77 -3.62
CA ALA A 71 -42.14 21.57 -2.29
C ALA A 71 -42.17 22.82 -1.40
N GLN A 72 -42.69 23.97 -1.85
CA GLN A 72 -42.75 25.21 -1.05
C GLN A 72 -43.53 25.07 0.28
N LEU A 73 -44.32 24.01 0.47
CA LEU A 73 -44.95 23.67 1.76
C LEU A 73 -44.09 22.79 2.69
N ALA A 74 -43.08 22.09 2.18
CA ALA A 74 -42.28 21.14 2.95
C ALA A 74 -40.95 21.75 3.41
N ARG A 75 -41.00 22.46 4.54
CA ARG A 75 -39.88 22.83 5.47
C ARG A 75 -38.46 22.81 4.88
N ARG A 76 -37.83 24.00 4.85
CA ARG A 76 -36.42 24.33 4.47
C ARG A 76 -35.29 23.33 4.80
N ASN A 77 -35.46 22.37 5.72
CA ASN A 77 -34.44 21.39 6.10
C ASN A 77 -34.62 20.00 5.45
N CYS A 78 -35.73 19.73 4.76
CA CYS A 78 -36.01 18.42 4.15
C CYS A 78 -35.52 18.30 2.69
N THR A 79 -35.16 19.41 2.05
CA THR A 79 -34.86 19.46 0.60
C THR A 79 -33.60 18.67 0.22
N ALA A 80 -32.53 18.75 1.01
CA ALA A 80 -31.29 18.02 0.73
C ALA A 80 -31.46 16.51 0.93
N LEU A 81 -32.16 16.09 1.98
CA LEU A 81 -32.43 14.67 2.24
C LEU A 81 -33.34 14.07 1.16
N GLN A 82 -34.32 14.85 0.69
CA GLN A 82 -35.24 14.45 -0.38
C GLN A 82 -34.56 14.39 -1.75
N ALA A 83 -33.59 15.28 -2.02
CA ALA A 83 -32.71 15.14 -3.18
C ALA A 83 -31.85 13.87 -3.08
N LEU A 84 -31.28 13.59 -1.90
CA LEU A 84 -30.45 12.41 -1.67
C LEU A 84 -31.24 11.11 -1.84
N SER A 85 -32.49 11.06 -1.38
CA SER A 85 -33.33 9.87 -1.45
C SER A 85 -33.76 9.50 -2.87
N ARG A 86 -33.60 10.40 -3.85
CA ARG A 86 -33.89 10.18 -5.27
C ARG A 86 -32.70 9.72 -6.10
N LEU A 87 -31.49 9.78 -5.56
CA LEU A 87 -30.27 9.30 -6.23
C LEU A 87 -30.11 7.77 -6.33
N PRO A 88 -30.65 6.94 -5.42
CA PRO A 88 -30.54 5.49 -5.54
C PRO A 88 -31.18 4.99 -6.85
N PRO A 89 -30.55 4.04 -7.56
CA PRO A 89 -31.08 3.48 -8.82
C PRO A 89 -32.49 2.90 -8.69
N ALA A 90 -32.87 2.44 -7.49
CA ALA A 90 -34.20 1.91 -7.20
C ALA A 90 -35.34 2.92 -7.41
N ARG A 91 -35.06 4.23 -7.47
CA ARG A 91 -36.04 5.31 -7.63
C ARG A 91 -36.14 5.81 -9.07
N ILE A 92 -35.53 5.12 -10.05
CA ILE A 92 -35.50 5.58 -11.44
C ILE A 92 -36.90 5.74 -12.05
N THR A 93 -37.85 4.87 -11.67
CA THR A 93 -39.24 4.94 -12.14
C THR A 93 -39.92 6.23 -11.69
N GLU A 94 -39.80 6.58 -10.40
CA GLU A 94 -40.31 7.84 -9.83
C GLU A 94 -39.61 9.06 -10.45
N ASN A 95 -38.31 8.95 -10.77
CA ASN A 95 -37.57 10.02 -11.42
C ASN A 95 -38.00 10.24 -12.88
N MET A 96 -38.61 9.26 -13.55
CA MET A 96 -39.16 9.43 -14.90
C MET A 96 -40.48 10.19 -14.93
N GLU A 97 -41.17 10.31 -13.78
CA GLU A 97 -42.41 11.07 -13.64
C GLU A 97 -42.17 12.59 -13.50
N LEU A 98 -40.90 13.02 -13.42
CA LEU A 98 -40.54 14.43 -13.30
C LEU A 98 -41.01 15.24 -14.50
N GLN A 99 -41.44 16.48 -14.26
CA GLN A 99 -42.13 17.28 -15.28
C GLN A 99 -41.16 17.80 -16.34
N THR A 100 -39.92 18.12 -15.96
CA THR A 100 -38.96 18.72 -16.89
C THR A 100 -38.01 17.67 -17.50
N GLN A 101 -37.64 17.86 -18.76
CA GLN A 101 -36.66 16.99 -19.44
C GLN A 101 -35.27 17.07 -18.79
N ALA A 102 -34.89 18.24 -18.26
CA ALA A 102 -33.62 18.44 -17.58
C ALA A 102 -33.49 17.60 -16.32
N GLU A 103 -34.55 17.49 -15.51
CA GLU A 103 -34.61 16.64 -14.32
C GLU A 103 -34.45 15.16 -14.68
N ARG A 104 -35.16 14.69 -15.72
CA ARG A 104 -35.07 13.31 -16.19
C ARG A 104 -33.66 12.96 -16.67
N LEU A 105 -33.06 13.83 -17.47
CA LEU A 105 -31.69 13.63 -17.96
C LEU A 105 -30.69 13.58 -16.81
N LEU A 106 -30.79 14.52 -15.86
CA LEU A 106 -29.93 14.54 -14.68
C LEU A 106 -30.10 13.27 -13.82
N ALA A 107 -31.33 12.73 -13.72
CA ALA A 107 -31.61 11.52 -12.96
C ALA A 107 -30.97 10.27 -13.60
N VAL A 108 -31.05 10.16 -14.93
CA VAL A 108 -30.40 9.08 -15.68
C VAL A 108 -28.88 9.17 -15.52
N LEU A 109 -28.32 10.38 -15.69
CA LEU A 109 -26.87 10.61 -15.55
C LEU A 109 -26.37 10.33 -14.13
N SER A 110 -27.09 10.79 -13.10
CA SER A 110 -26.71 10.56 -11.71
C SER A 110 -26.78 9.08 -11.34
N THR A 111 -27.81 8.37 -11.81
CA THR A 111 -27.95 6.92 -11.61
C THR A 111 -26.82 6.15 -12.31
N ALA A 112 -26.51 6.49 -13.56
CA ALA A 112 -25.41 5.88 -14.31
C ALA A 112 -24.06 6.12 -13.61
N LEU A 113 -23.81 7.34 -13.14
CA LEU A 113 -22.60 7.69 -12.41
C LEU A 113 -22.50 6.96 -11.07
N ALA A 114 -23.62 6.83 -10.34
CA ALA A 114 -23.68 6.09 -9.09
C ALA A 114 -23.35 4.60 -9.29
N VAL A 115 -23.92 3.97 -10.32
CA VAL A 115 -23.61 2.57 -10.68
C VAL A 115 -22.14 2.40 -11.07
N LEU A 116 -21.62 3.30 -11.90
CA LEU A 116 -20.20 3.28 -12.30
C LEU A 116 -19.28 3.41 -11.09
N PHE A 117 -19.55 4.38 -10.22
CA PHE A 117 -18.78 4.60 -9.00
C PHE A 117 -18.83 3.39 -8.07
N ALA A 118 -20.02 2.84 -7.84
CA ALA A 118 -20.19 1.63 -7.03
C ALA A 118 -19.37 0.46 -7.59
N SER A 119 -19.39 0.25 -8.91
CA SER A 119 -18.60 -0.79 -9.56
C SER A 119 -17.09 -0.60 -9.35
N ILE A 120 -16.58 0.63 -9.54
CA ILE A 120 -15.16 0.94 -9.33
C ILE A 120 -14.78 0.75 -7.87
N PHE A 121 -15.59 1.27 -6.94
CA PHE A 121 -15.39 1.14 -5.51
C PHE A 121 -15.35 -0.32 -5.06
N THR A 122 -16.35 -1.11 -5.43
CA THR A 122 -16.39 -2.54 -5.09
C THR A 122 -15.19 -3.28 -5.66
N SER A 123 -14.75 -2.97 -6.89
CA SER A 123 -13.56 -3.60 -7.49
C SER A 123 -12.29 -3.31 -6.68
N VAL A 124 -12.01 -2.03 -6.38
CA VAL A 124 -10.82 -1.63 -5.60
C VAL A 124 -10.82 -2.26 -4.21
N VAL A 125 -11.94 -2.13 -3.49
CA VAL A 125 -12.09 -2.69 -2.14
C VAL A 125 -11.92 -4.22 -2.15
N THR A 126 -12.53 -4.89 -3.13
CA THR A 126 -12.47 -6.36 -3.22
C THR A 126 -11.05 -6.84 -3.51
N ASN A 127 -10.32 -6.15 -4.40
CA ASN A 127 -8.93 -6.48 -4.71
C ASN A 127 -8.04 -6.29 -3.46
N ASP A 128 -8.14 -5.15 -2.78
CA ASP A 128 -7.35 -4.86 -1.57
C ASP A 128 -7.64 -5.88 -0.44
N ILE A 129 -8.91 -6.23 -0.23
CA ILE A 129 -9.30 -7.26 0.76
C ILE A 129 -8.76 -8.64 0.36
N SER A 130 -8.79 -8.98 -0.93
CA SER A 130 -8.31 -10.26 -1.43
C SER A 130 -6.80 -10.39 -1.25
N ASP A 131 -6.04 -9.34 -1.54
CA ASP A 131 -4.60 -9.29 -1.31
C ASP A 131 -4.25 -9.40 0.18
N LEU A 132 -4.99 -8.70 1.05
CA LEU A 132 -4.81 -8.81 2.50
C LEU A 132 -5.09 -10.24 3.00
N ARG A 133 -6.16 -10.87 2.50
CA ARG A 133 -6.49 -12.26 2.83
C ARG A 133 -5.41 -13.23 2.34
N ARG A 134 -4.86 -13.02 1.14
CA ARG A 134 -3.77 -13.82 0.59
C ARG A 134 -2.52 -13.74 1.47
N LEU A 135 -2.14 -12.54 1.91
CA LEU A 135 -0.99 -12.35 2.81
C LEU A 135 -1.20 -13.05 4.16
N LYS A 136 -2.39 -12.89 4.75
CA LYS A 136 -2.74 -13.58 6.00
C LYS A 136 -2.69 -15.10 5.85
N ARG A 137 -3.14 -15.62 4.70
CA ARG A 137 -3.10 -17.05 4.38
C ARG A 137 -1.66 -17.56 4.29
N ILE A 138 -0.78 -16.89 3.54
CA ILE A 138 0.63 -17.28 3.42
C ILE A 138 1.31 -17.32 4.79
N LYS A 139 1.04 -16.30 5.63
CA LYS A 139 1.57 -16.28 7.01
C LYS A 139 1.04 -17.46 7.82
N LYS A 140 -0.27 -17.71 7.77
CA LYS A 140 -0.90 -18.81 8.50
C LYS A 140 -0.35 -20.17 8.04
N GLU A 141 -0.25 -20.40 6.73
CA GLU A 141 0.30 -21.66 6.18
C GLU A 141 1.74 -21.90 6.63
N ALA A 142 2.55 -20.85 6.79
CA ALA A 142 3.91 -20.99 7.30
C ALA A 142 3.94 -21.27 8.82
N GLU A 143 3.02 -20.70 9.60
CA GLU A 143 2.83 -21.04 11.01
C GLU A 143 2.34 -22.49 11.17
N ASP A 144 1.34 -22.91 10.39
CA ASP A 144 0.77 -24.27 10.41
C ASP A 144 1.87 -25.31 10.08
N LYS A 145 2.70 -25.08 9.04
CA LYS A 145 3.84 -25.96 8.72
C LYS A 145 4.87 -26.10 9.83
N LEU A 146 5.11 -25.03 10.59
CA LEU A 146 6.01 -25.07 11.73
C LEU A 146 5.41 -25.91 12.86
N CYS A 147 4.12 -25.75 13.13
CA CYS A 147 3.39 -26.59 14.10
C CYS A 147 3.45 -28.06 13.70
N ASP A 148 3.12 -28.39 12.44
CA ASP A 148 3.18 -29.77 11.92
C ASP A 148 4.58 -30.39 12.09
N PHE A 149 5.64 -29.60 11.87
CA PHE A 149 7.02 -30.05 12.05
C PHE A 149 7.36 -30.34 13.51
N LEU A 150 6.92 -29.47 14.43
CA LEU A 150 7.14 -29.60 15.88
C LEU A 150 6.32 -30.75 16.49
N GLU A 151 5.12 -31.00 15.96
CA GLU A 151 4.31 -32.16 16.33
C GLU A 151 4.98 -33.47 15.89
N ALA A 152 5.59 -33.49 14.70
CA ALA A 152 6.31 -34.66 14.20
C ALA A 152 7.64 -34.93 14.92
N HIS A 153 8.28 -33.90 15.49
CA HIS A 153 9.59 -34.00 16.13
C HIS A 153 9.54 -33.41 17.55
N PRO A 154 9.37 -34.25 18.61
CA PRO A 154 9.24 -33.74 19.97
C PRO A 154 10.51 -33.00 20.38
N VAL A 155 10.38 -31.69 20.52
CA VAL A 155 11.43 -30.79 21.01
C VAL A 155 11.09 -30.31 22.43
N PRO A 156 12.10 -29.89 23.23
CA PRO A 156 11.83 -29.24 24.50
C PRO A 156 10.95 -28.00 24.31
N GLN A 157 9.95 -27.81 25.18
CA GLN A 157 8.99 -26.70 25.11
C GLN A 157 9.67 -25.32 25.04
N SER A 158 10.84 -25.16 25.67
CA SER A 158 11.62 -23.92 25.59
C SER A 158 12.09 -23.60 24.17
N LEU A 159 12.50 -24.61 23.40
CA LEU A 159 12.94 -24.45 22.01
C LEU A 159 11.74 -24.18 21.09
N GLU A 160 10.61 -24.87 21.31
CA GLU A 160 9.36 -24.61 20.60
C GLU A 160 8.90 -23.15 20.75
N GLN A 161 8.93 -22.62 21.97
CA GLN A 161 8.57 -21.22 22.24
C GLN A 161 9.52 -20.24 21.54
N GLN A 162 10.83 -20.55 21.50
CA GLN A 162 11.82 -19.74 20.78
C GLN A 162 11.59 -19.78 19.27
N LEU A 163 11.37 -20.96 18.69
CA LEU A 163 11.08 -21.15 17.27
C LEU A 163 9.78 -20.45 16.86
N SER A 164 8.71 -20.61 17.64
CA SER A 164 7.43 -19.93 17.40
C SER A 164 7.57 -18.40 17.48
N SER A 165 8.31 -17.92 18.47
CA SER A 165 8.59 -16.48 18.64
C SER A 165 9.49 -15.93 17.53
N TYR A 166 10.42 -16.74 17.02
CA TYR A 166 11.28 -16.43 15.89
C TYR A 166 10.46 -16.33 14.61
N ALA A 167 9.68 -17.37 14.30
CA ALA A 167 8.81 -17.43 13.13
C ALA A 167 7.83 -16.26 13.10
N ARG A 168 7.16 -15.95 14.21
CA ARG A 168 6.22 -14.82 14.29
C ARG A 168 6.91 -13.47 14.04
N ARG A 169 8.14 -13.27 14.55
CA ARG A 169 8.92 -12.05 14.34
C ARG A 169 9.44 -11.96 12.90
N HIS A 170 9.88 -13.07 12.32
CA HIS A 170 10.40 -13.12 10.96
C HIS A 170 9.27 -12.94 9.93
N MET A 171 8.12 -13.58 10.12
CA MET A 171 6.96 -13.49 9.23
C MET A 171 6.22 -12.15 9.30
N SER A 172 6.36 -11.39 10.40
CA SER A 172 5.73 -10.06 10.51
C SER A 172 6.55 -8.97 9.82
N ARG A 173 7.84 -9.19 9.57
CA ARG A 173 8.66 -8.29 8.78
C ARG A 173 8.58 -8.72 7.34
N VAL A 174 8.09 -7.82 6.47
CA VAL A 174 8.34 -7.96 5.03
C VAL A 174 9.84 -7.80 4.87
N ALA A 175 10.57 -8.92 4.85
CA ALA A 175 11.98 -8.90 4.53
C ALA A 175 12.12 -8.20 3.17
N PRO A 176 13.08 -7.27 3.01
CA PRO A 176 13.39 -6.77 1.68
C PRO A 176 13.69 -7.98 0.77
N PRO A 177 13.33 -7.90 -0.52
CA PRO A 177 13.59 -8.99 -1.44
C PRO A 177 15.08 -9.33 -1.40
N GLY A 178 15.38 -10.62 -1.25
CA GLY A 178 16.75 -11.09 -1.22
C GLY A 178 17.46 -10.79 -2.53
N LYS A 179 18.79 -10.77 -2.48
CA LYS A 179 19.63 -10.54 -3.64
C LYS A 179 19.35 -11.51 -4.81
N GLU A 180 18.98 -12.75 -4.51
CA GLU A 180 18.59 -13.76 -5.51
C GLU A 180 17.25 -13.44 -6.18
N GLU A 181 16.26 -12.98 -5.41
CA GLU A 181 14.96 -12.55 -5.94
C GLU A 181 15.10 -11.31 -6.84
N LEU A 182 15.99 -10.38 -6.45
CA LEU A 182 16.31 -9.20 -7.24
C LEU A 182 17.04 -9.57 -8.55
N ALA A 183 17.90 -10.58 -8.54
CA ALA A 183 18.59 -11.04 -9.74
C ALA A 183 17.63 -11.61 -10.80
N GLY A 184 16.53 -12.25 -10.37
CA GLY A 184 15.51 -12.77 -11.28
C GLY A 184 14.52 -11.72 -11.81
N SER A 185 14.39 -10.59 -11.12
CA SER A 185 13.39 -9.54 -11.45
C SER A 185 13.97 -8.34 -12.19
N LEU A 186 15.28 -8.11 -12.10
CA LEU A 186 15.95 -6.98 -12.73
C LEU A 186 16.82 -7.43 -13.92
N PRO A 187 16.92 -6.61 -14.99
CA PRO A 187 17.98 -6.77 -15.98
C PRO A 187 19.35 -6.83 -15.31
N HIS A 188 20.21 -7.72 -15.80
CA HIS A 188 21.49 -8.03 -15.17
C HIS A 188 22.34 -6.78 -14.85
N PHE A 189 22.45 -5.83 -15.80
CA PHE A 189 23.22 -4.60 -15.59
C PHE A 189 22.66 -3.71 -14.46
N LEU A 190 21.33 -3.62 -14.30
CA LEU A 190 20.71 -2.84 -13.22
C LEU A 190 20.91 -3.53 -11.87
N TYR A 191 20.85 -4.86 -11.86
CA TYR A 191 21.12 -5.65 -10.67
C TYR A 191 22.58 -5.47 -10.19
N GLU A 192 23.56 -5.49 -11.10
CA GLU A 192 24.96 -5.25 -10.76
C GLU A 192 25.19 -3.85 -10.17
N GLU A 193 24.62 -2.82 -10.80
CA GLU A 193 24.74 -1.44 -10.34
C GLU A 193 24.02 -1.24 -8.99
N LEU A 194 22.86 -1.87 -8.78
CA LEU A 194 22.16 -1.87 -7.50
C LEU A 194 22.98 -2.53 -6.40
N CYS A 195 23.54 -3.71 -6.65
CA CYS A 195 24.41 -4.38 -5.68
C CYS A 195 25.64 -3.55 -5.36
N ARG A 196 26.27 -2.94 -6.38
CA ARG A 196 27.41 -2.05 -6.18
C ARG A 196 27.04 -0.90 -5.26
N GLU A 197 25.96 -0.19 -5.55
CA GLU A 197 25.52 0.96 -4.76
C GLU A 197 25.15 0.57 -3.33
N ALA A 198 24.41 -0.55 -3.16
CA ALA A 198 23.96 -1.02 -1.85
C ALA A 198 25.12 -1.44 -0.93
N PHE A 199 26.14 -2.12 -1.46
CA PHE A 199 27.25 -2.67 -0.68
C PHE A 199 28.49 -1.77 -0.63
N THR A 200 28.58 -0.72 -1.46
CA THR A 200 29.70 0.24 -1.43
C THR A 200 29.92 0.87 -0.04
N PRO A 201 28.88 1.31 0.70
CA PRO A 201 29.06 1.81 2.06
C PRO A 201 29.70 0.78 2.99
N VAL A 202 29.31 -0.49 2.88
CA VAL A 202 29.86 -1.60 3.70
C VAL A 202 31.34 -1.83 3.38
N VAL A 203 31.68 -1.89 2.09
CA VAL A 203 33.07 -2.04 1.61
C VAL A 203 33.93 -0.86 2.04
N SER A 204 33.41 0.36 1.91
CA SER A 204 34.13 1.59 2.26
C SER A 204 34.36 1.76 3.76
N GLY A 205 33.52 1.14 4.59
CA GLY A 205 33.70 1.11 6.04
C GLY A 205 34.92 0.31 6.50
N HIS A 206 35.49 -0.56 5.66
CA HIS A 206 36.64 -1.39 5.99
C HIS A 206 37.90 -0.91 5.26
N SER A 207 38.92 -0.45 5.99
CA SER A 207 40.13 0.19 5.43
C SER A 207 40.86 -0.65 4.36
N LEU A 208 41.01 -1.96 4.60
CA LEU A 208 41.63 -2.89 3.64
C LEU A 208 40.81 -2.98 2.34
N LEU A 209 39.51 -3.25 2.43
CA LEU A 209 38.65 -3.40 1.27
C LEU A 209 38.50 -2.08 0.51
N HIS A 210 38.40 -0.96 1.23
CA HIS A 210 38.38 0.37 0.62
C HIS A 210 39.63 0.64 -0.22
N SER A 211 40.81 0.32 0.31
CA SER A 211 42.09 0.51 -0.41
C SER A 211 42.23 -0.38 -1.64
N LEU A 212 41.68 -1.60 -1.58
CA LEU A 212 41.66 -2.52 -2.72
C LEU A 212 40.64 -2.10 -3.78
N CYS A 213 39.41 -1.78 -3.36
CA CYS A 213 38.31 -1.44 -4.25
C CYS A 213 38.52 -0.09 -4.95
N SER A 214 39.18 0.87 -4.29
CA SER A 214 39.54 2.16 -4.91
C SER A 214 40.57 2.01 -6.04
N LYS A 215 41.43 1.00 -5.98
CA LYS A 215 42.40 0.69 -7.04
C LYS A 215 41.83 -0.22 -8.12
N TYR A 216 40.92 -1.12 -7.75
CA TYR A 216 40.40 -2.17 -8.63
C TYR A 216 38.86 -2.16 -8.62
N THR A 217 38.27 -1.31 -9.46
CA THR A 217 36.81 -1.17 -9.55
C THR A 217 36.09 -2.43 -10.04
N ALA A 218 36.74 -3.20 -10.92
CA ALA A 218 36.23 -4.51 -11.37
C ALA A 218 36.10 -5.50 -10.20
N PHE A 219 37.11 -5.55 -9.33
CA PHE A 219 37.08 -6.38 -8.12
C PHE A 219 35.95 -5.96 -7.18
N GLN A 220 35.73 -4.65 -7.00
CA GLN A 220 34.60 -4.16 -6.19
C GLN A 220 33.26 -4.63 -6.75
N ARG A 221 33.05 -4.54 -8.07
CA ARG A 221 31.82 -5.01 -8.71
C ARG A 221 31.62 -6.51 -8.44
N GLU A 222 32.62 -7.34 -8.68
CA GLU A 222 32.52 -8.78 -8.43
C GLU A 222 32.28 -9.10 -6.95
N LEU A 223 32.95 -8.40 -6.04
CA LEU A 223 32.76 -8.55 -4.60
C LEU A 223 31.32 -8.23 -4.19
N CYS A 224 30.78 -7.09 -4.64
CA CYS A 224 29.40 -6.66 -4.38
C CYS A 224 28.36 -7.62 -4.98
N VAL A 225 28.60 -8.15 -6.18
CA VAL A 225 27.62 -8.96 -6.91
C VAL A 225 27.70 -10.45 -6.56
N ARG A 226 28.88 -11.01 -6.28
CA ARG A 226 29.04 -12.46 -6.11
C ARG A 226 29.39 -12.87 -4.69
N CYS A 227 30.14 -12.05 -3.95
CA CYS A 227 30.70 -12.47 -2.67
C CYS A 227 29.83 -12.08 -1.47
N PHE A 228 29.16 -10.92 -1.52
CA PHE A 228 28.28 -10.53 -0.42
C PHE A 228 26.95 -11.29 -0.44
N VAL A 229 26.65 -11.92 0.69
CA VAL A 229 25.39 -12.56 1.03
C VAL A 229 24.82 -11.82 2.24
N GLU A 230 23.55 -11.45 2.17
CA GLU A 230 22.88 -10.78 3.28
C GLU A 230 22.49 -11.80 4.35
N TRP A 231 22.84 -11.52 5.60
CA TRP A 231 22.48 -12.34 6.76
C TRP A 231 21.71 -11.51 7.79
N HIS A 232 20.63 -12.07 8.30
CA HIS A 232 19.81 -11.48 9.34
C HIS A 232 19.89 -12.33 10.60
N ILE A 233 20.61 -11.81 11.58
CA ILE A 233 20.89 -12.48 12.85
C ILE A 233 19.93 -11.93 13.91
N MET A 234 19.36 -12.79 14.74
CA MET A 234 18.53 -12.38 15.86
C MET A 234 19.37 -12.08 17.10
N ALA A 235 18.83 -11.24 17.98
CA ALA A 235 19.45 -11.02 19.28
C ALA A 235 19.61 -12.36 20.02
N GLN A 236 20.76 -12.53 20.68
CA GLN A 236 21.14 -13.71 21.48
C GLN A 236 21.60 -14.94 20.67
N GLU A 237 21.74 -14.84 19.34
CA GLU A 237 22.36 -15.91 18.55
C GLU A 237 23.89 -15.87 18.68
N THR A 238 24.51 -17.04 18.88
CA THR A 238 25.97 -17.19 18.89
C THR A 238 26.48 -17.38 17.48
N LEU A 239 27.29 -16.44 17.00
CA LEU A 239 27.81 -16.46 15.62
C LEU A 239 29.11 -17.22 15.48
N PHE A 240 29.95 -17.16 16.50
CA PHE A 240 31.26 -17.79 16.50
C PHE A 240 31.42 -18.60 17.78
N LEU A 241 31.87 -19.84 17.62
CA LEU A 241 32.23 -20.73 18.72
C LEU A 241 33.75 -20.74 18.89
N PRO A 242 34.26 -20.74 20.13
CA PRO A 242 35.69 -20.79 20.38
C PRO A 242 36.30 -22.09 19.83
N GLY A 243 37.39 -21.96 19.06
CA GLY A 243 38.07 -23.09 18.44
C GLY A 243 37.42 -23.63 17.16
N GLY A 244 36.30 -23.05 16.71
CA GLY A 244 35.67 -23.40 15.43
C GLY A 244 36.47 -22.89 14.23
N GLN A 245 36.43 -23.64 13.12
CA GLN A 245 36.95 -23.17 11.84
C GLN A 245 36.05 -22.05 11.30
N CYS A 246 36.66 -20.94 10.86
CA CYS A 246 35.94 -19.81 10.28
C CYS A 246 35.93 -19.93 8.76
N GLU A 247 34.79 -20.26 8.16
CA GLU A 247 34.62 -20.40 6.71
C GLU A 247 34.26 -19.08 6.02
N SER A 248 33.71 -18.13 6.78
CA SER A 248 33.13 -16.90 6.25
C SER A 248 33.50 -15.69 7.09
N LEU A 249 33.76 -14.57 6.42
CA LEU A 249 33.93 -13.26 7.06
C LEU A 249 32.58 -12.54 7.15
N LEU A 250 32.20 -12.12 8.36
CA LEU A 250 30.96 -11.39 8.60
C LEU A 250 31.22 -9.88 8.75
N PHE A 251 30.36 -9.07 8.12
CA PHE A 251 30.38 -7.62 8.24
C PHE A 251 29.09 -7.13 8.92
N VAL A 252 29.25 -6.35 9.99
CA VAL A 252 28.10 -5.79 10.72
C VAL A 252 27.65 -4.51 10.04
N VAL A 253 26.55 -4.58 9.29
CA VAL A 253 25.97 -3.41 8.62
C VAL A 253 25.08 -2.61 9.57
N ARG A 254 24.34 -3.29 10.45
CA ARG A 254 23.46 -2.68 11.45
C ARG A 254 23.43 -3.51 12.73
N GLY A 255 23.31 -2.83 13.87
CA GLY A 255 23.29 -3.46 15.19
C GLY A 255 24.66 -3.53 15.84
N VAL A 256 24.76 -4.31 16.92
CA VAL A 256 25.99 -4.50 17.69
C VAL A 256 26.14 -5.99 17.97
N ILE A 257 27.36 -6.50 17.81
CA ILE A 257 27.74 -7.85 18.20
C ILE A 257 28.67 -7.72 19.40
N THR A 258 28.41 -8.51 20.44
CA THR A 258 29.22 -8.54 21.66
C THR A 258 29.92 -9.88 21.79
N TYR A 259 31.21 -9.85 22.11
CA TYR A 259 31.97 -11.05 22.46
C TYR A 259 31.76 -11.35 23.95
N SER A 260 31.14 -12.48 24.26
CA SER A 260 31.11 -13.02 25.63
C SER A 260 32.30 -13.95 25.83
N LYS A 261 32.97 -13.82 26.98
CA LYS A 261 34.00 -14.76 27.43
C LYS A 261 33.39 -16.01 28.02
#